data_AF-R1F9N9-F1
#
_entry.id   AF-R1F9N9-F1
#
_cell.length_a   1.000
_cell.length_b   1.000
_cell.length_c   1.000
_cell.angle_alpha   90.00
_cell.angle_beta   90.00
_cell.angle_gamma   90.00
#
_symmetry.space_group_name_H-M   'P 1'
#
loop_
_entity.id
_entity.type
_entity.pdbx_description
1 polymer ?
#
loop_
_entity_poly.entity_id
_entity_poly.type
_entity_poly.pdbx_seq_one_letter_code
_entity_poly.pdbx_strand_id
1 'polypeptide(L)'
;MSEPTALSLIPPIVVLVLAIWLRRPILSLIIGTVAGLLLLSANPFDALDTFAEVSLRTMQDETIGWLILVCGSFGSLIALLVRTGGAMAFGQQALKLAKGPKSSLFMTFVLGLVIFIDDYLNALTVGETMKRVTDRFKVSREMLAYVVDSTAAPVCVLVPLSTWAVFFGGLLENNGVAATGEGINVYFQAIPYMLYAWLAVLMVLLVILGVVPAIGPMKRAEQRAQHGSVGAMRVSDAELTQDAGLTPDSYAIKSIEEEFAQADRGGKLHNFLVPMAMLVGFTVYFDIDIWKGLLVTLLLTIPYYLAQRLMSLAEMMEQMIDGFKTMLPAIGTVIAAFVFKDVCDQLQLPQYVINSLTPYMTPQLLPAVVFVSMAVLAFATGSSWGIFAVTIPIVMPLAHSVGAD
;
A
#
# COMPACT_ATOMS: atom_id res chain seq x y z
N MET A 1 -25.99 7.08 -19.34
CA MET A 1 -26.60 6.52 -20.58
C MET A 1 -27.85 5.74 -20.20
N SER A 2 -28.85 5.66 -21.10
CA SER A 2 -30.09 4.91 -20.82
C SER A 2 -29.98 3.40 -21.04
N GLU A 3 -29.01 2.95 -21.84
CA GLU A 3 -28.77 1.52 -22.12
C GLU A 3 -27.28 1.15 -21.98
N PRO A 4 -26.98 -0.08 -21.51
CA PRO A 4 -25.63 -0.60 -21.42
C PRO A 4 -25.06 -0.86 -22.82
N THR A 5 -23.96 -0.20 -23.18
CA THR A 5 -23.33 -0.34 -24.51
C THR A 5 -21.83 -0.54 -24.42
N ALA A 6 -21.23 -1.08 -25.48
CA ALA A 6 -19.79 -1.30 -25.60
C ALA A 6 -18.96 -0.01 -25.46
N LEU A 7 -19.58 1.16 -25.71
CA LEU A 7 -18.95 2.47 -25.56
C LEU A 7 -18.56 2.74 -24.09
N SER A 8 -19.25 2.12 -23.13
CA SER A 8 -18.93 2.22 -21.70
C SER A 8 -17.55 1.64 -21.35
N LEU A 9 -16.96 0.79 -22.21
CA LEU A 9 -15.61 0.24 -22.03
C LEU A 9 -14.50 1.22 -22.41
N ILE A 10 -14.80 2.29 -23.15
CA ILE A 10 -13.79 3.24 -23.61
C ILE A 10 -13.02 3.84 -22.43
N PRO A 11 -13.67 4.39 -21.38
CA PRO A 11 -12.94 4.99 -20.27
C PRO A 11 -12.02 4.00 -19.53
N PRO A 12 -12.45 2.78 -19.13
CA PRO A 12 -11.56 1.78 -18.55
C PRO A 12 -10.38 1.39 -19.45
N ILE A 13 -10.61 1.22 -20.75
CA ILE A 13 -9.54 0.90 -21.71
C ILE A 13 -8.53 2.05 -21.77
N VAL A 14 -8.99 3.30 -21.80
CA VAL A 14 -8.13 4.48 -21.74
C VAL A 14 -7.31 4.48 -20.45
N VAL A 15 -7.95 4.26 -19.29
CA VAL A 15 -7.23 4.16 -18.01
C VAL A 15 -6.17 3.07 -18.07
N LEU A 16 -6.52 1.86 -18.53
CA LEU A 16 -5.61 0.72 -18.58
C LEU A 16 -4.40 0.98 -19.48
N VAL A 17 -4.65 1.46 -20.71
CA VAL A 17 -3.60 1.74 -21.69
C VAL A 17 -2.68 2.87 -21.21
N LEU A 18 -3.27 3.96 -20.68
CA LEU A 18 -2.49 5.08 -20.18
C LEU A 18 -1.76 4.75 -18.87
N ALA A 19 -2.34 3.92 -18.00
CA ALA A 19 -1.67 3.48 -16.79
C ALA A 19 -0.39 2.69 -17.13
N ILE A 20 -0.46 1.83 -18.15
CA ILE A 20 0.68 1.07 -18.66
C ILE A 20 1.70 1.99 -19.35
N TRP A 21 1.24 2.91 -20.19
CA TRP A 21 2.14 3.74 -21.01
C TRP A 21 2.79 4.89 -20.21
N LEU A 22 2.00 5.63 -19.45
CA LEU A 22 2.44 6.79 -18.68
C LEU A 22 3.05 6.40 -17.33
N ARG A 23 2.81 5.18 -16.85
CA ARG A 23 3.16 4.72 -15.49
C ARG A 23 2.69 5.71 -14.42
N ARG A 24 1.54 6.35 -14.64
CA ARG A 24 0.95 7.38 -13.76
C ARG A 24 -0.52 7.08 -13.50
N PRO A 25 -0.87 6.36 -12.43
CA PRO A 25 -2.24 5.87 -12.20
C PRO A 25 -3.24 7.00 -12.01
N ILE A 26 -2.93 8.00 -11.17
CA ILE A 26 -3.80 9.17 -10.92
C ILE A 26 -4.15 9.88 -12.22
N LEU A 27 -3.14 10.16 -13.05
CA LEU A 27 -3.33 10.86 -14.31
C LEU A 27 -4.14 10.02 -15.31
N SER A 28 -3.94 8.71 -15.31
CA SER A 28 -4.69 7.79 -16.16
C SER A 28 -6.15 7.73 -15.75
N LEU A 29 -6.44 7.70 -14.44
CA LEU A 29 -7.79 7.78 -13.88
C LEU A 29 -8.48 9.09 -14.28
N ILE A 30 -7.82 10.24 -14.12
CA ILE A 30 -8.38 11.54 -14.50
C ILE A 30 -8.70 11.59 -16.01
N ILE A 31 -7.78 11.15 -16.87
CA ILE A 31 -8.01 11.16 -18.32
C ILE A 31 -9.14 10.19 -18.69
N GLY A 32 -9.20 9.02 -18.04
CA GLY A 32 -10.32 8.09 -18.16
C GLY A 32 -11.64 8.73 -17.77
N THR A 33 -11.71 9.42 -16.63
CA THR A 33 -12.91 10.13 -16.18
C THR A 33 -13.36 11.16 -17.21
N VAL A 34 -12.44 11.98 -17.73
CA VAL A 34 -12.76 12.96 -18.78
C VAL A 34 -13.27 12.26 -20.04
N ALA A 35 -12.66 11.17 -20.47
CA ALA A 35 -13.14 10.38 -21.61
C ALA A 35 -14.56 9.84 -21.38
N GLY A 36 -14.88 9.40 -20.16
CA GLY A 36 -16.22 8.94 -19.80
C GLY A 36 -17.26 10.05 -19.76
N LEU A 37 -16.89 11.22 -19.25
CA LEU A 37 -17.78 12.39 -19.22
C LEU A 37 -18.11 12.89 -20.63
N LEU A 38 -17.14 12.90 -21.54
CA LEU A 38 -17.37 13.25 -22.95
C LEU A 38 -18.28 12.25 -23.68
N LEU A 39 -18.46 11.03 -23.16
CA LEU A 39 -19.44 10.07 -23.67
C LEU A 39 -20.84 10.28 -23.05
N LEU A 40 -20.91 10.85 -21.86
CA LEU A 40 -22.17 11.16 -21.17
C LEU A 40 -22.80 12.47 -21.68
N SER A 41 -21.99 13.47 -22.00
CA SER A 41 -22.45 14.77 -22.46
C SER A 41 -21.86 15.14 -23.83
N ALA A 42 -22.73 15.62 -24.72
CA ALA A 42 -22.32 16.05 -26.07
C ALA A 42 -21.55 17.39 -26.07
N ASN A 43 -21.59 18.14 -24.97
CA ASN A 43 -20.98 19.45 -24.81
C ASN A 43 -19.85 19.41 -23.75
N PRO A 44 -18.62 19.85 -24.08
CA PRO A 44 -17.51 19.92 -23.12
C PRO A 44 -17.78 20.76 -21.86
N PHE A 45 -18.64 21.77 -21.92
CA PHE A 45 -18.99 22.58 -20.75
C PHE A 45 -19.85 21.78 -19.75
N ASP A 46 -20.84 21.02 -20.25
CA ASP A 46 -21.67 20.15 -19.41
C ASP A 46 -20.82 19.02 -18.80
N ALA A 47 -19.79 18.54 -19.51
CA ALA A 47 -18.81 17.59 -18.99
C ALA A 47 -18.01 18.19 -17.81
N LEU A 48 -17.63 19.47 -17.87
CA LEU A 48 -16.93 20.15 -16.79
C LEU A 48 -17.84 20.33 -15.56
N ASP A 49 -19.10 20.71 -15.75
CA ASP A 49 -20.07 20.84 -14.67
C ASP A 49 -20.31 19.49 -13.98
N THR A 50 -20.47 18.43 -14.77
CA THR A 50 -20.60 17.06 -14.26
C THR A 50 -19.34 16.61 -13.52
N PHE A 51 -18.13 16.93 -14.03
CA PHE A 51 -16.88 16.63 -13.34
C PHE A 51 -16.81 17.32 -11.97
N ALA A 52 -17.20 18.59 -11.90
CA ALA A 52 -17.22 19.35 -10.65
C ALA A 52 -18.23 18.76 -9.66
N GLU A 53 -19.43 18.40 -10.12
CA GLU A 53 -20.46 17.78 -9.30
C GLU A 53 -20.00 16.42 -8.75
N VAL A 54 -19.50 15.54 -9.61
CA VAL A 54 -19.03 14.20 -9.20
C VAL A 54 -17.86 14.31 -8.24
N SER A 55 -16.92 15.24 -8.48
CA SER A 55 -15.78 15.46 -7.59
C SER A 55 -16.24 15.95 -6.20
N LEU A 56 -17.20 16.88 -6.15
CA LEU A 56 -17.76 17.36 -4.88
C LEU A 56 -18.54 16.27 -4.15
N ARG A 57 -19.37 15.49 -4.87
CA ARG A 57 -20.10 14.36 -4.32
C ARG A 57 -19.16 13.33 -3.72
N THR A 58 -18.09 13.00 -4.45
CA THR A 58 -17.03 12.09 -4.00
C THR A 58 -16.40 12.61 -2.70
N MET A 59 -16.07 13.91 -2.62
CA MET A 59 -15.51 14.49 -1.40
C MET A 59 -16.47 14.58 -0.20
N GLN A 60 -17.79 14.51 -0.44
CA GLN A 60 -18.82 14.49 0.61
C GLN A 60 -19.13 13.09 1.12
N ASP A 61 -18.62 12.05 0.46
CA ASP A 61 -18.82 10.66 0.86
C ASP A 61 -18.14 10.37 2.21
N GLU A 62 -18.90 9.79 3.14
CA GLU A 62 -18.42 9.50 4.49
C GLU A 62 -17.26 8.49 4.49
N THR A 63 -17.29 7.51 3.57
CA THR A 63 -16.24 6.49 3.41
C THR A 63 -14.92 7.13 2.97
N ILE A 64 -14.99 8.08 2.03
CA ILE A 64 -13.82 8.83 1.57
C ILE A 64 -13.31 9.76 2.68
N GLY A 65 -14.21 10.48 3.36
CA GLY A 65 -13.84 11.32 4.49
C GLY A 65 -13.11 10.52 5.58
N TRP A 66 -13.65 9.36 5.93
CA TRP A 66 -13.03 8.41 6.86
C TRP A 66 -11.67 7.91 6.36
N LEU A 67 -11.55 7.54 5.09
CA LEU A 67 -10.29 7.07 4.50
C LEU A 67 -9.21 8.16 4.55
N ILE A 68 -9.55 9.41 4.21
CA ILE A 68 -8.61 10.55 4.28
C ILE A 68 -8.11 10.74 5.71
N LEU A 69 -9.03 10.72 6.68
CA LEU A 69 -8.70 10.90 8.09
C LEU A 69 -7.79 9.78 8.61
N VAL A 70 -8.13 8.53 8.32
CA VAL A 70 -7.39 7.36 8.79
C VAL A 70 -6.03 7.25 8.09
N CYS A 71 -5.98 7.24 6.75
CA CYS A 71 -4.72 7.12 6.00
C CYS A 71 -3.79 8.30 6.31
N GLY A 72 -4.30 9.52 6.31
CA GLY A 72 -3.51 10.70 6.61
C GLY A 72 -2.95 10.69 8.04
N SER A 73 -3.76 10.31 9.02
CA SER A 73 -3.32 10.21 10.42
C SER A 73 -2.38 9.03 10.67
N PHE A 74 -2.46 7.96 9.86
CA PHE A 74 -1.45 6.91 9.85
C PHE A 74 -0.11 7.49 9.42
N GLY A 75 -0.07 8.25 8.31
CA GLY A 75 1.11 9.00 7.90
C GLY A 75 1.68 9.86 9.03
N SER A 76 0.82 10.61 9.73
CA SER A 76 1.23 11.42 10.89
C SER A 76 1.83 10.60 12.03
N LEU A 77 1.21 9.48 12.42
CA LEU A 77 1.73 8.60 13.47
C LEU A 77 3.07 7.98 13.05
N ILE A 78 3.16 7.54 11.79
CA ILE A 78 4.36 6.94 11.22
C ILE A 78 5.53 7.92 11.25
N ALA A 79 5.34 9.16 10.80
CA ALA A 79 6.40 10.17 10.82
C ALA A 79 6.93 10.42 12.23
N LEU A 80 6.03 10.48 13.23
CA LEU A 80 6.43 10.55 14.64
C LEU A 80 7.26 9.33 15.07
N LEU A 81 6.84 8.11 14.70
CA LEU A 81 7.55 6.88 15.05
C LEU A 81 8.94 6.80 14.41
N VAL A 82 9.06 7.17 13.13
CA VAL A 82 10.34 7.22 12.40
C VAL A 82 11.26 8.25 13.04
N ARG A 83 10.76 9.45 13.32
CA ARG A 83 11.55 10.56 13.88
C ARG A 83 12.21 10.20 15.21
N THR A 84 11.51 9.47 16.08
CA THR A 84 12.07 9.02 17.37
C THR A 84 13.19 7.99 17.25
N GLY A 85 13.43 7.44 16.06
CA GLY A 85 14.48 6.46 15.80
C GLY A 85 14.28 5.11 16.50
N GLY A 86 13.08 4.84 17.02
CA GLY A 86 12.79 3.60 17.75
C GLY A 86 12.99 2.35 16.90
N ALA A 87 12.75 2.45 15.58
CA ALA A 87 13.07 1.37 14.65
C ALA A 87 14.58 1.14 14.48
N MET A 88 15.39 2.19 14.44
CA MET A 88 16.85 2.08 14.39
C MET A 88 17.42 1.40 15.64
N ALA A 89 16.75 1.57 16.79
CA ALA A 89 17.08 0.89 18.05
C ALA A 89 16.92 -0.64 17.95
N PHE A 90 16.00 -1.12 17.11
CA PHE A 90 15.85 -2.55 16.85
C PHE A 90 17.11 -3.10 16.17
N GLY A 91 17.64 -2.42 15.15
CA GLY A 91 18.85 -2.83 14.44
C GLY A 91 20.08 -2.93 15.35
N GLN A 92 20.19 -2.03 16.33
CA GLN A 92 21.27 -2.08 17.32
C GLN A 92 21.16 -3.30 18.25
N GLN A 93 19.95 -3.68 18.64
CA GLN A 93 19.72 -4.91 19.41
C GLN A 93 19.90 -6.15 18.54
N ALA A 94 19.49 -6.09 17.28
CA ALA A 94 19.71 -7.14 16.30
C ALA A 94 21.20 -7.42 16.08
N LEU A 95 22.06 -6.40 16.07
CA LEU A 95 23.52 -6.59 16.01
C LEU A 95 24.10 -7.38 17.19
N LYS A 96 23.46 -7.34 18.36
CA LYS A 96 23.89 -8.07 19.57
C LYS A 96 23.39 -9.51 19.58
N LEU A 97 22.19 -9.75 19.03
CA LEU A 97 21.51 -11.04 19.04
C LEU A 97 21.84 -11.90 17.81
N ALA A 98 22.10 -11.28 16.66
CA ALA A 98 22.40 -11.98 15.43
C ALA A 98 23.75 -12.70 15.51
N LYS A 99 23.74 -14.00 15.23
CA LYS A 99 24.94 -14.87 15.29
C LYS A 99 25.48 -15.28 13.92
N GLY A 100 24.75 -15.00 12.84
CA GLY A 100 25.11 -15.42 11.49
C GLY A 100 24.09 -14.98 10.43
N PRO A 101 24.29 -15.35 9.15
CA PRO A 101 23.46 -14.92 8.01
C PRO A 101 21.97 -15.27 8.16
N LYS A 102 21.67 -16.52 8.55
CA LYS A 102 20.28 -16.97 8.77
C LYS A 102 19.62 -16.22 9.92
N SER A 103 20.37 -15.99 11.00
CA SER A 103 19.88 -15.27 12.16
C SER A 103 19.62 -13.80 11.84
N SER A 104 20.49 -13.13 11.07
CA SER A 104 20.26 -11.75 10.65
C SER A 104 19.03 -11.62 9.75
N LEU A 105 18.86 -12.53 8.78
CA LEU A 105 17.67 -12.53 7.92
C LEU A 105 16.38 -12.86 8.68
N PHE A 106 16.44 -13.78 9.66
CA PHE A 106 15.29 -14.06 10.52
C PHE A 106 14.91 -12.84 11.36
N MET A 107 15.89 -12.07 11.85
CA MET A 107 15.59 -10.82 12.55
C MET A 107 15.01 -9.75 11.62
N THR A 108 15.48 -9.69 10.36
CA THR A 108 14.87 -8.84 9.33
C THR A 108 13.39 -9.21 9.12
N PHE A 109 13.12 -10.51 8.98
CA PHE A 109 11.77 -11.03 8.83
C PHE A 109 10.87 -10.68 10.03
N VAL A 110 11.34 -10.89 11.26
CA VAL A 110 10.59 -10.53 12.47
C VAL A 110 10.33 -9.02 12.55
N LEU A 111 11.31 -8.18 12.17
CA LEU A 111 11.10 -6.74 12.14
C LEU A 111 10.03 -6.36 11.10
N GLY A 112 10.06 -6.95 9.91
CA GLY A 112 9.02 -6.77 8.90
C GLY A 112 7.64 -7.21 9.39
N LEU A 113 7.55 -8.28 10.18
CA LEU A 113 6.29 -8.67 10.82
C LEU A 113 5.78 -7.66 11.86
N VAL A 114 6.68 -6.96 12.55
CA VAL A 114 6.33 -5.98 13.59
C VAL A 114 5.93 -4.64 12.99
N ILE A 115 6.52 -4.25 11.86
CA ILE A 115 6.26 -2.96 11.18
C ILE A 115 5.16 -3.15 10.11
N PHE A 116 4.01 -3.69 10.48
CA PHE A 116 2.95 -4.05 9.53
C PHE A 116 1.98 -2.90 9.18
N ILE A 117 2.15 -1.70 9.76
CA ILE A 117 1.20 -0.59 9.56
C ILE A 117 1.09 -0.22 8.07
N ASP A 118 2.24 -0.06 7.41
CA ASP A 118 2.36 0.48 6.07
C ASP A 118 3.55 -0.15 5.35
N ASP A 119 3.39 -0.48 4.07
CA ASP A 119 4.37 -1.23 3.29
C ASP A 119 5.58 -0.39 2.90
N TYR A 120 5.41 0.90 2.58
CA TYR A 120 6.54 1.80 2.33
C TYR A 120 7.38 2.00 3.59
N LEU A 121 6.71 2.27 4.72
CA LEU A 121 7.40 2.37 6.00
C LEU A 121 8.14 1.08 6.31
N ASN A 122 7.48 -0.07 6.20
CA ASN A 122 8.09 -1.37 6.47
C ASN A 122 9.36 -1.56 5.63
N ALA A 123 9.25 -1.38 4.31
CA ALA A 123 10.35 -1.61 3.39
C ALA A 123 11.57 -0.72 3.71
N LEU A 124 11.34 0.58 3.90
CA LEU A 124 12.41 1.54 4.17
C LEU A 124 13.01 1.35 5.57
N THR A 125 12.15 1.17 6.57
CA THR A 125 12.57 1.00 7.95
C THR A 125 13.39 -0.27 8.14
N VAL A 126 12.85 -1.41 7.71
CA VAL A 126 13.50 -2.71 7.86
C VAL A 126 14.76 -2.74 7.02
N GLY A 127 14.69 -2.24 5.77
CA GLY A 127 15.83 -2.13 4.88
C GLY A 127 16.99 -1.36 5.50
N GLU A 128 16.80 -0.10 5.89
CA GLU A 128 17.86 0.73 6.44
C GLU A 128 18.34 0.27 7.83
N THR A 129 17.43 -0.23 8.67
CA THR A 129 17.77 -0.75 10.00
C THR A 129 18.65 -2.00 9.90
N MET A 130 18.31 -2.93 9.01
CA MET A 130 18.95 -4.24 8.92
C MET A 130 20.15 -4.28 7.99
N LYS A 131 20.30 -3.32 7.07
CA LYS A 131 21.45 -3.19 6.14
C LYS A 131 22.80 -3.38 6.81
N ARG A 132 23.08 -2.66 7.91
CA ARG A 132 24.35 -2.80 8.64
C ARG A 132 24.50 -4.17 9.32
N VAL A 133 23.40 -4.77 9.75
CA VAL A 133 23.38 -6.08 10.42
C VAL A 133 23.67 -7.18 9.42
N THR A 134 23.01 -7.17 8.27
CA THR A 134 23.19 -8.14 7.19
C THR A 134 24.54 -7.97 6.49
N ASP A 135 25.01 -6.73 6.31
CA ASP A 135 26.34 -6.45 5.74
C ASP A 135 27.45 -7.07 6.58
N ARG A 136 27.34 -7.05 7.92
CA ARG A 136 28.30 -7.69 8.85
C ARG A 136 28.42 -9.20 8.62
N PHE A 137 27.32 -9.85 8.24
CA PHE A 137 27.28 -11.30 7.97
C PHE A 137 27.41 -11.64 6.48
N LYS A 138 27.81 -10.68 5.64
CA LYS A 138 28.04 -10.87 4.19
C LYS A 138 26.82 -11.42 3.44
N VAL A 139 25.62 -11.04 3.88
CA VAL A 139 24.39 -11.29 3.13
C VAL A 139 24.27 -10.24 2.03
N SER A 140 23.84 -10.63 0.83
CA SER A 140 23.72 -9.70 -0.29
C SER A 140 22.58 -8.70 -0.09
N ARG A 141 22.69 -7.51 -0.69
CA ARG A 141 21.62 -6.50 -0.65
C ARG A 141 20.36 -6.95 -1.38
N GLU A 142 20.52 -7.76 -2.42
CA GLU A 142 19.41 -8.37 -3.13
C GLU A 142 18.64 -9.35 -2.24
N MET A 143 19.33 -10.15 -1.42
CA MET A 143 18.69 -11.04 -0.44
C MET A 143 17.98 -10.25 0.66
N LEU A 144 18.62 -9.18 1.17
CA LEU A 144 17.96 -8.28 2.11
C LEU A 144 16.69 -7.67 1.49
N ALA A 145 16.79 -7.12 0.28
CA ALA A 145 15.67 -6.52 -0.44
C ALA A 145 14.54 -7.54 -0.66
N TYR A 146 14.87 -8.79 -1.03
CA TYR A 146 13.88 -9.86 -1.17
C TYR A 146 13.11 -10.12 0.12
N VAL A 147 13.81 -10.26 1.26
CA VAL A 147 13.15 -10.49 2.56
C VAL A 147 12.30 -9.28 2.95
N VAL A 148 12.84 -8.07 2.81
CA VAL A 148 12.18 -6.81 3.13
C VAL A 148 10.88 -6.66 2.32
N ASP A 149 10.97 -6.74 0.99
CA ASP A 149 9.84 -6.59 0.06
C ASP A 149 8.75 -7.64 0.33
N SER A 150 9.15 -8.90 0.50
CA SER A 150 8.23 -10.01 0.76
C SER A 150 7.61 -9.97 2.17
N THR A 151 8.14 -9.14 3.08
CA THR A 151 7.52 -8.88 4.40
C THR A 151 6.83 -7.53 4.50
N ALA A 152 7.03 -6.62 3.54
CA ALA A 152 6.39 -5.32 3.55
C ALA A 152 4.92 -5.44 3.13
N ALA A 153 4.65 -5.45 1.82
CA ALA A 153 3.27 -5.49 1.32
C ALA A 153 2.50 -6.76 1.77
N PRO A 154 3.05 -7.99 1.69
CA PRO A 154 2.31 -9.19 2.09
C PRO A 154 1.83 -9.19 3.54
N VAL A 155 2.66 -8.75 4.47
CA VAL A 155 2.28 -8.73 5.90
C VAL A 155 1.28 -7.63 6.17
N CYS A 156 1.46 -6.44 5.58
CA CYS A 156 0.50 -5.35 5.71
C CYS A 156 -0.88 -5.75 5.20
N VAL A 157 -0.96 -6.55 4.13
CA VAL A 157 -2.21 -7.09 3.61
C VAL A 157 -2.81 -8.15 4.56
N LEU A 158 -1.98 -9.05 5.13
CA LEU A 158 -2.46 -10.11 6.03
C LEU A 158 -2.84 -9.64 7.42
N VAL A 159 -2.22 -8.57 7.92
CA VAL A 159 -2.52 -8.03 9.24
C VAL A 159 -3.66 -7.02 9.12
N PRO A 160 -4.83 -7.30 9.70
CA PRO A 160 -6.04 -6.51 9.51
C PRO A 160 -6.05 -5.09 10.09
N LEU A 161 -4.92 -4.62 10.61
CA LEU A 161 -4.77 -3.36 11.34
C LEU A 161 -3.75 -2.45 10.62
N SER A 162 -3.85 -2.40 9.30
CA SER A 162 -2.92 -1.70 8.41
C SER A 162 -3.67 -0.71 7.50
N THR A 163 -2.91 0.10 6.76
CA THR A 163 -3.44 1.00 5.73
C THR A 163 -4.20 0.25 4.62
N TRP A 164 -3.86 -1.01 4.34
CA TRP A 164 -4.54 -1.85 3.35
C TRP A 164 -5.95 -2.26 3.78
N ALA A 165 -6.17 -2.57 5.06
CA ALA A 165 -7.50 -2.91 5.57
C ALA A 165 -8.48 -1.74 5.40
N VAL A 166 -7.99 -0.51 5.60
CA VAL A 166 -8.75 0.74 5.43
C VAL A 166 -9.07 0.97 3.96
N PHE A 167 -8.06 0.84 3.10
CA PHE A 167 -8.20 1.00 1.66
C PHE A 167 -9.20 0.03 1.04
N PHE A 168 -9.03 -1.27 1.29
CA PHE A 168 -9.96 -2.29 0.78
C PHE A 168 -11.32 -2.21 1.45
N GLY A 169 -11.40 -1.91 2.76
CA GLY A 169 -12.67 -1.72 3.44
C GLY A 169 -13.53 -0.66 2.77
N GLY A 170 -12.97 0.53 2.52
CA GLY A 170 -13.70 1.60 1.84
C GLY A 170 -14.06 1.28 0.39
N LEU A 171 -13.21 0.54 -0.31
CA LEU A 171 -13.51 0.07 -1.66
C LEU A 171 -14.62 -0.97 -1.69
N LEU A 172 -14.65 -1.92 -0.75
CA LEU A 172 -15.67 -2.97 -0.68
C LEU A 172 -17.04 -2.38 -0.36
N GLU A 173 -17.11 -1.40 0.54
CA GLU A 173 -18.37 -0.69 0.85
C GLU A 173 -18.89 0.08 -0.36
N ASN A 174 -18.04 0.87 -1.02
CA ASN A 174 -18.47 1.67 -2.17
C ASN A 174 -18.83 0.81 -3.40
N ASN A 175 -18.27 -0.39 -3.53
CA ASN A 175 -18.63 -1.31 -4.61
C ASN A 175 -19.86 -2.18 -4.26
N GLY A 176 -20.53 -1.94 -3.13
CA GLY A 176 -21.76 -2.64 -2.74
C GLY A 176 -21.53 -4.10 -2.32
N VAL A 177 -20.28 -4.47 -2.03
CA VAL A 177 -19.89 -5.82 -1.61
C VAL A 177 -20.02 -5.97 -0.09
N ALA A 178 -19.73 -4.89 0.64
CA ALA A 178 -19.93 -4.80 2.07
C ALA A 178 -21.02 -3.76 2.40
N ALA A 179 -21.79 -3.99 3.46
CA ALA A 179 -22.66 -2.96 4.00
C ALA A 179 -21.82 -1.81 4.61
N THR A 180 -22.40 -0.61 4.68
CA THR A 180 -21.72 0.57 5.25
C THR A 180 -21.24 0.29 6.68
N GLY A 181 -19.94 0.48 6.92
CA GLY A 181 -19.27 0.17 8.18
C GLY A 181 -18.83 -1.30 8.37
N GLU A 182 -19.14 -2.20 7.42
CA GLU A 182 -18.73 -3.61 7.45
C GLU A 182 -17.58 -3.95 6.50
N GLY A 183 -17.03 -2.98 5.76
CA GLY A 183 -15.98 -3.19 4.76
C GLY A 183 -14.74 -3.89 5.31
N ILE A 184 -14.29 -3.48 6.49
CA ILE A 184 -13.16 -4.10 7.19
C ILE A 184 -13.50 -5.55 7.59
N ASN A 185 -14.71 -5.83 8.04
CA ASN A 185 -15.12 -7.19 8.43
C ASN A 185 -15.14 -8.13 7.21
N VAL A 186 -15.64 -7.67 6.07
CA VAL A 186 -15.58 -8.43 4.82
C VAL A 186 -14.13 -8.64 4.38
N TYR A 187 -13.28 -7.62 4.50
CA TYR A 187 -11.85 -7.75 4.25
C TYR A 187 -11.20 -8.84 5.13
N PHE A 188 -11.59 -8.96 6.41
CA PHE A 188 -11.05 -10.00 7.30
C PHE A 188 -11.40 -11.40 6.84
N GLN A 189 -12.63 -11.58 6.33
CA GLN A 189 -13.07 -12.86 5.76
C GLN A 189 -12.32 -13.20 4.47
N ALA A 190 -11.81 -12.19 3.75
CA ALA A 190 -11.01 -12.37 2.55
C ALA A 190 -9.53 -12.75 2.84
N ILE A 191 -8.99 -12.45 4.02
CA ILE A 191 -7.57 -12.70 4.37
C ILE A 191 -7.11 -14.16 4.11
N PRO A 192 -7.86 -15.22 4.47
CA PRO A 192 -7.47 -16.59 4.16
C PRO A 192 -7.30 -16.88 2.66
N TYR A 193 -7.98 -16.13 1.80
CA TYR A 193 -7.95 -16.29 0.35
C TYR A 193 -6.85 -15.46 -0.34
N MET A 194 -6.10 -14.65 0.41
CA MET A 194 -4.96 -13.88 -0.08
C MET A 194 -3.72 -14.78 -0.25
N LEU A 195 -3.83 -15.81 -1.08
CA LEU A 195 -2.86 -16.90 -1.23
C LEU A 195 -1.45 -16.41 -1.55
N TYR A 196 -1.32 -15.38 -2.39
CA TYR A 196 -0.02 -14.79 -2.72
C TYR A 196 0.70 -14.28 -1.47
N ALA A 197 0.01 -13.56 -0.58
CA ALA A 197 0.62 -12.99 0.61
C ALA A 197 1.07 -14.08 1.59
N TRP A 198 0.24 -15.10 1.81
CA TRP A 198 0.59 -16.26 2.62
C TRP A 198 1.80 -17.02 2.05
N LEU A 199 1.78 -17.27 0.75
CA LEU A 199 2.87 -17.96 0.07
C LEU A 199 4.16 -17.13 0.10
N ALA A 200 4.11 -15.81 -0.08
CA ALA A 200 5.28 -14.95 0.00
C ALA A 200 5.93 -15.00 1.39
N VAL A 201 5.14 -14.82 2.46
CA VAL A 201 5.62 -14.89 3.85
C VAL A 201 6.22 -16.27 4.17
N LEU A 202 5.55 -17.34 3.74
CA LEU A 202 6.03 -18.71 3.92
C LEU A 202 7.33 -18.96 3.14
N MET A 203 7.40 -18.53 1.88
CA MET A 203 8.55 -18.71 1.01
C MET A 203 9.79 -18.02 1.57
N VAL A 204 9.65 -16.79 2.08
CA VAL A 204 10.76 -16.10 2.77
C VAL A 204 11.28 -16.91 3.93
N LEU A 205 10.38 -17.43 4.78
CA LEU A 205 10.78 -18.26 5.92
C LEU A 205 11.54 -19.51 5.46
N LEU A 206 11.06 -20.19 4.41
CA LEU A 206 11.74 -21.36 3.84
C LEU A 206 13.11 -21.03 3.25
N VAL A 207 13.27 -19.86 2.62
CA VAL A 207 14.56 -19.36 2.11
C VAL A 207 15.51 -19.08 3.27
N ILE A 208 15.05 -18.41 4.33
CA ILE A 208 15.86 -18.10 5.53
C ILE A 208 16.33 -19.37 6.23
N LEU A 209 15.46 -20.38 6.37
CA LEU A 209 15.80 -21.66 6.96
C LEU A 209 16.75 -22.49 6.07
N GLY A 210 16.81 -22.18 4.77
CA GLY A 210 17.62 -22.88 3.77
C GLY A 210 16.97 -24.14 3.22
N VAL A 211 15.65 -24.29 3.38
CA VAL A 211 14.86 -25.35 2.73
C VAL A 211 14.76 -25.07 1.24
N VAL A 212 14.53 -23.80 0.87
CA VAL A 212 14.58 -23.34 -0.52
C VAL A 212 15.93 -22.66 -0.74
N PRO A 213 16.83 -23.25 -1.57
CA PRO A 213 18.14 -22.66 -1.82
C PRO A 213 18.01 -21.42 -2.72
N ALA A 214 18.95 -20.49 -2.59
CA ALA A 214 19.09 -19.38 -3.55
C ALA A 214 19.33 -19.93 -4.96
N ILE A 215 18.45 -19.56 -5.90
CA ILE A 215 18.50 -19.99 -7.30
C ILE A 215 18.85 -18.83 -8.24
N GLY A 216 19.46 -19.16 -9.37
CA GLY A 216 19.68 -18.22 -10.47
C GLY A 216 20.48 -16.95 -10.09
N PRO A 217 19.97 -15.74 -10.37
CA PRO A 217 20.64 -14.48 -10.06
C PRO A 217 20.93 -14.29 -8.57
N MET A 218 20.02 -14.73 -7.68
CA MET A 218 20.17 -14.60 -6.23
C MET A 218 21.38 -15.40 -5.72
N LYS A 219 21.62 -16.59 -6.28
CA LYS A 219 22.81 -17.40 -5.94
C LYS A 219 24.11 -16.68 -6.28
N ARG A 220 24.17 -16.00 -7.43
CA ARG A 220 25.33 -15.21 -7.84
C ARG A 220 25.53 -14.02 -6.92
N ALA A 221 24.45 -13.36 -6.51
CA ALA A 221 24.50 -12.24 -5.57
C ALA A 221 25.06 -12.65 -4.20
N GLU A 222 24.58 -13.76 -3.63
CA GLU A 222 25.11 -14.30 -2.38
C GLU A 222 26.58 -14.70 -2.48
N GLN A 223 27.00 -15.33 -3.59
CA GLN A 223 28.41 -15.63 -3.84
C GLN A 223 29.26 -14.35 -3.91
N ARG A 224 28.80 -13.29 -4.56
CA ARG A 224 29.50 -11.99 -4.59
C ARG A 224 29.67 -11.38 -3.20
N ALA A 225 28.62 -11.44 -2.38
CA ALA A 225 28.66 -10.91 -1.02
C ALA A 225 29.69 -11.64 -0.14
N GLN A 226 29.78 -12.98 -0.28
CA GLN A 226 30.77 -13.80 0.43
C GLN A 226 32.23 -13.42 0.10
N HIS A 227 32.49 -13.02 -1.15
CA HIS A 227 33.80 -12.54 -1.63
C HIS A 227 34.09 -11.07 -1.30
N GLY A 228 33.27 -10.43 -0.44
CA GLY A 228 33.51 -9.07 0.05
C GLY A 228 32.85 -7.96 -0.77
N SER A 229 32.13 -8.30 -1.84
CA SER A 229 31.35 -7.35 -2.64
C SER A 229 29.88 -7.35 -2.22
N VAL A 230 29.63 -6.87 -1.00
CA VAL A 230 28.29 -6.85 -0.37
C VAL A 230 27.32 -5.88 -1.07
N GLY A 231 27.80 -5.06 -2.02
CA GLY A 231 27.01 -4.05 -2.72
C GLY A 231 27.54 -3.66 -4.10
N ALA A 232 27.99 -4.62 -4.92
CA ALA A 232 28.46 -4.31 -6.29
C ALA A 232 27.34 -3.84 -7.24
N MET A 233 26.07 -3.93 -6.86
CA MET A 233 25.03 -3.13 -7.49
C MET A 233 25.01 -1.75 -6.81
N ARG A 234 26.03 -0.92 -7.08
CA ARG A 234 25.82 0.53 -7.05
C ARG A 234 24.95 0.83 -8.25
N VAL A 235 23.64 0.63 -8.12
CA VAL A 235 22.73 1.50 -8.88
C VAL A 235 23.10 2.88 -8.36
N SER A 236 23.68 3.72 -9.20
CA SER A 236 24.00 5.07 -8.72
C SER A 236 22.67 5.71 -8.29
N ASP A 237 22.65 6.52 -7.23
CA ASP A 237 21.44 7.25 -6.85
C ASP A 237 20.87 8.08 -8.04
N ALA A 238 21.72 8.33 -9.06
CA ALA A 238 21.35 8.93 -10.34
C ALA A 238 20.55 8.03 -11.30
N GLU A 239 20.68 6.69 -11.25
CA GLU A 239 19.92 5.75 -12.09
C GLU A 239 18.51 5.48 -11.53
N LEU A 240 18.36 5.47 -10.19
CA LEU A 240 17.04 5.43 -9.53
C LEU A 240 16.22 6.69 -9.80
N THR A 241 16.87 7.84 -9.99
CA THR A 241 16.20 9.12 -10.24
C THR A 241 15.94 9.43 -11.71
N GLN A 242 16.62 8.76 -12.65
CA GLN A 242 16.46 9.03 -14.09
C GLN A 242 15.41 8.13 -14.78
N ASP A 243 15.18 6.90 -14.31
CA ASP A 243 14.28 5.94 -15.00
C ASP A 243 12.99 5.61 -14.22
N ALA A 244 12.92 5.98 -12.94
CA ALA A 244 11.66 6.07 -12.22
C ALA A 244 11.04 7.43 -12.52
N GLY A 245 10.21 7.51 -13.58
CA GLY A 245 9.35 8.67 -13.78
C GLY A 245 8.66 9.03 -12.46
N LEU A 246 8.44 10.32 -12.17
CA LEU A 246 7.73 10.80 -10.97
C LEU A 246 6.36 10.13 -10.86
N THR A 247 6.31 8.96 -10.21
CA THR A 247 5.08 8.29 -9.80
C THR A 247 4.71 8.82 -8.42
N PRO A 248 3.42 8.82 -8.05
CA PRO A 248 3.00 9.19 -6.71
C PRO A 248 3.74 8.39 -5.62
N ASP A 249 4.02 7.12 -5.90
CA ASP A 249 4.79 6.21 -5.05
C ASP A 249 6.25 6.68 -4.83
N SER A 250 6.90 7.21 -5.86
CA SER A 250 8.28 7.73 -5.76
C SER A 250 8.40 8.95 -4.84
N TYR A 251 7.34 9.75 -4.70
CA TYR A 251 7.29 10.87 -3.76
C TYR A 251 7.21 10.37 -2.31
N ALA A 252 6.29 9.43 -2.03
CA ALA A 252 6.14 8.83 -0.70
C ALA A 252 7.45 8.19 -0.22
N ILE A 253 8.13 7.45 -1.11
CA ILE A 253 9.44 6.85 -0.81
C ILE A 253 10.48 7.92 -0.46
N LYS A 254 10.64 8.97 -1.27
CA LYS A 254 11.60 10.05 -1.00
C LYS A 254 11.32 10.78 0.31
N SER A 255 10.06 11.08 0.60
CA SER A 255 9.71 11.73 1.86
C SER A 255 10.05 10.88 3.07
N ILE A 256 9.78 9.57 3.01
CA ILE A 256 10.12 8.66 4.11
C ILE A 256 11.65 8.52 4.24
N GLU A 257 12.39 8.44 3.13
CA GLU A 257 13.87 8.45 3.16
C GLU A 257 14.45 9.70 3.83
N GLU A 258 13.90 10.88 3.52
CA GLU A 258 14.28 12.15 4.15
C GLU A 258 13.98 12.17 5.66
N GLU A 259 12.81 11.67 6.07
CA GLU A 259 12.46 11.51 7.49
C GLU A 259 13.43 10.57 8.21
N PHE A 260 13.78 9.43 7.58
CA PHE A 260 14.76 8.48 8.10
C PHE A 260 16.15 9.09 8.24
N ALA A 261 16.57 9.95 7.29
CA ALA A 261 17.86 10.62 7.35
C ALA A 261 17.97 11.56 8.56
N GLN A 262 16.84 12.14 8.98
CA GLN A 262 16.76 13.06 10.12
C GLN A 262 16.35 12.37 11.43
N ALA A 263 16.11 11.06 11.43
CA ALA A 263 15.72 10.30 12.61
C ALA A 263 16.82 10.27 13.69
N ASP A 264 16.40 10.28 14.96
CA ASP A 264 17.34 10.20 16.09
C ASP A 264 18.05 8.84 16.14
N ARG A 265 19.37 8.84 15.93
CA ARG A 265 20.20 7.62 15.97
C ARG A 265 20.33 7.01 17.37
N GLY A 266 19.98 7.74 18.42
CA GLY A 266 19.93 7.32 19.82
C GLY A 266 18.57 6.81 20.30
N GLY A 267 17.60 6.66 19.39
CA GLY A 267 16.23 6.22 19.70
C GLY A 267 16.17 4.93 20.51
N LYS A 268 15.08 4.76 21.26
CA LYS A 268 14.81 3.57 22.09
C LYS A 268 13.67 2.74 21.50
N LEU A 269 13.77 1.42 21.60
CA LEU A 269 12.78 0.51 21.02
C LEU A 269 11.36 0.75 21.55
N HIS A 270 11.22 1.12 22.82
CA HIS A 270 9.91 1.42 23.41
C HIS A 270 9.22 2.63 22.77
N ASN A 271 9.99 3.58 22.20
CA ASN A 271 9.40 4.74 21.51
C ASN A 271 8.61 4.31 20.27
N PHE A 272 8.94 3.17 19.68
CA PHE A 272 8.22 2.58 18.57
C PHE A 272 7.15 1.58 19.05
N LEU A 273 7.52 0.65 19.94
CA LEU A 273 6.63 -0.44 20.36
C LEU A 273 5.43 0.03 21.19
N VAL A 274 5.59 1.06 22.03
CA VAL A 274 4.51 1.52 22.91
C VAL A 274 3.36 2.13 22.10
N PRO A 275 3.58 3.10 21.18
CA PRO A 275 2.51 3.62 20.33
C PRO A 275 1.90 2.54 19.42
N MET A 276 2.71 1.59 18.93
CA MET A 276 2.20 0.47 18.14
C MET A 276 1.25 -0.43 18.94
N ALA A 277 1.64 -0.79 20.18
CA ALA A 277 0.81 -1.59 21.06
C ALA A 277 -0.48 -0.84 21.46
N MET A 278 -0.39 0.48 21.64
CA MET A 278 -1.55 1.33 21.89
C MET A 278 -2.49 1.38 20.70
N LEU A 279 -1.97 1.53 19.48
CA LEU A 279 -2.77 1.48 18.25
C LEU A 279 -3.57 0.19 18.18
N VAL A 280 -2.88 -0.95 18.24
CA VAL A 280 -3.53 -2.27 18.18
C VAL A 280 -4.53 -2.44 19.33
N GLY A 281 -4.13 -2.09 20.56
CA GLY A 281 -4.95 -2.25 21.75
C GLY A 281 -6.23 -1.41 21.71
N PHE A 282 -6.12 -0.13 21.34
CA PHE A 282 -7.28 0.75 21.26
C PHE A 282 -8.18 0.44 20.06
N THR A 283 -7.62 0.07 18.90
CA THR A 283 -8.43 -0.37 17.76
C THR A 283 -9.26 -1.60 18.12
N VAL A 284 -8.66 -2.59 18.80
CA VAL A 284 -9.41 -3.78 19.27
C VAL A 284 -10.43 -3.41 20.35
N TYR A 285 -10.10 -2.50 21.26
CA TYR A 285 -11.00 -2.04 22.31
C TYR A 285 -12.26 -1.33 21.78
N PHE A 286 -12.14 -0.61 20.66
CA PHE A 286 -13.26 0.07 20.00
C PHE A 286 -13.92 -0.78 18.91
N ASP A 287 -13.98 -2.10 19.07
CA ASP A 287 -14.63 -3.02 18.13
C ASP A 287 -14.06 -2.93 16.70
N ILE A 288 -12.73 -2.88 16.57
CA ILE A 288 -12.00 -2.78 15.29
C ILE A 288 -12.18 -1.40 14.61
N ASP A 289 -12.63 -0.39 15.33
CA ASP A 289 -12.65 1.00 14.86
C ASP A 289 -11.23 1.59 14.82
N ILE A 290 -10.61 1.51 13.64
CA ILE A 290 -9.25 2.01 13.39
C ILE A 290 -9.16 3.52 13.64
N TRP A 291 -10.20 4.29 13.28
CA TRP A 291 -10.18 5.74 13.43
C TRP A 291 -10.14 6.16 14.90
N LYS A 292 -11.02 5.59 15.73
CA LYS A 292 -10.99 5.84 17.18
C LYS A 292 -9.69 5.37 17.82
N GLY A 293 -9.19 4.19 17.42
CA GLY A 293 -7.93 3.65 17.92
C GLY A 293 -6.74 4.57 17.63
N LEU A 294 -6.68 5.11 16.41
CA LEU A 294 -5.62 6.01 15.96
C LEU A 294 -5.69 7.37 16.66
N LEU A 295 -6.89 7.94 16.83
CA LEU A 295 -7.09 9.19 17.58
C LEU A 295 -6.59 9.10 19.02
N VAL A 296 -6.99 8.04 19.75
CA VAL A 296 -6.56 7.84 21.14
C VAL A 296 -5.05 7.57 21.19
N THR A 297 -4.51 6.84 20.23
CA THR A 297 -3.07 6.59 20.15
C THR A 297 -2.28 7.87 19.94
N LEU A 298 -2.67 8.73 19.01
CA LEU A 298 -2.03 10.03 18.80
C LEU A 298 -2.15 10.92 20.04
N LEU A 299 -3.35 10.99 20.63
CA LEU A 299 -3.62 11.77 21.84
C LEU A 299 -2.72 11.39 23.01
N LEU A 300 -2.35 10.12 23.14
CA LEU A 300 -1.49 9.62 24.20
C LEU A 300 -0.01 9.56 23.81
N THR A 301 0.32 9.42 22.51
CA THR A 301 1.70 9.40 22.02
C THR A 301 2.36 10.77 22.12
N ILE A 302 1.62 11.85 21.82
CA ILE A 302 2.13 13.22 21.93
C ILE A 302 2.63 13.54 23.36
N PRO A 303 1.83 13.39 24.44
CA PRO A 303 2.30 13.64 25.80
C PRO A 303 3.37 12.63 26.23
N TYR A 304 3.32 11.39 25.75
CA TYR A 304 4.37 10.39 26.00
C TYR A 304 5.73 10.81 25.46
N TYR A 305 5.79 11.36 24.25
CA TYR A 305 7.02 11.88 23.64
C TYR A 305 7.46 13.20 24.26
N LEU A 306 6.51 14.06 24.63
CA LEU A 306 6.79 15.31 25.34
C LEU A 306 7.41 15.05 26.72
N ALA A 307 6.89 14.09 27.48
CA ALA A 307 7.41 13.70 28.78
C ALA A 307 8.86 13.17 28.69
N GLN A 308 9.18 12.48 27.60
CA GLN A 308 10.54 12.00 27.32
C GLN A 308 11.47 13.07 26.75
N ARG A 309 10.95 14.27 26.43
CA ARG A 309 11.68 15.38 25.80
C ARG A 309 12.38 14.96 24.50
N LEU A 310 11.72 14.10 23.72
CA LEU A 310 12.23 13.66 22.42
C LEU A 310 12.12 14.78 21.38
N MET A 311 11.01 15.52 21.42
CA MET A 311 10.68 16.60 20.50
C MET A 311 9.82 17.65 21.23
N SER A 312 9.81 18.88 20.72
CA SER A 312 8.84 19.90 21.14
C SER A 312 7.47 19.65 20.51
N LEU A 313 6.41 20.25 21.07
CA LEU A 313 5.06 20.11 20.49
C LEU A 313 4.99 20.67 19.06
N ALA A 314 5.68 21.76 18.78
CA ALA A 314 5.72 22.37 17.45
C ALA A 314 6.38 21.42 16.43
N GLU A 315 7.53 20.85 16.78
CA GLU A 315 8.20 19.84 15.94
C GLU A 315 7.31 18.61 15.72
N MET A 316 6.59 18.14 16.76
CA MET A 316 5.66 17.02 16.59
C MET A 316 4.55 17.35 15.59
N MET A 317 3.96 18.55 15.67
CA MET A 317 2.92 18.97 14.72
C MET A 317 3.45 19.08 13.29
N GLU A 318 4.65 19.62 13.11
CA GLU A 318 5.32 19.68 11.79
C GLU A 318 5.57 18.29 11.22
N GLN A 319 6.13 17.38 12.03
CA GLN A 319 6.35 16.00 11.60
C GLN A 319 5.04 15.26 11.30
N MET A 320 3.98 15.50 12.07
CA MET A 320 2.66 14.93 11.76
C MET A 320 2.12 15.43 10.42
N ILE A 321 2.32 16.71 10.10
CA ILE A 321 1.93 17.29 8.80
C ILE A 321 2.76 16.68 7.66
N ASP A 322 4.07 16.53 7.85
CA ASP A 322 4.94 15.93 6.85
C ASP A 322 4.56 14.46 6.60
N GLY A 323 4.30 13.70 7.67
CA GLY A 323 3.74 12.37 7.61
C GLY A 323 2.42 12.30 6.84
N PHE A 324 1.51 13.26 7.06
CA PHE A 324 0.25 13.33 6.31
C PHE A 324 0.50 13.56 4.82
N LYS A 325 1.47 14.42 4.44
CA LYS A 325 1.82 14.68 3.04
C LYS A 325 2.29 13.41 2.31
N THR A 326 3.01 12.52 3.01
CA THR A 326 3.47 11.25 2.42
C THR A 326 2.33 10.35 1.94
N MET A 327 1.12 10.52 2.52
CA MET A 327 -0.08 9.74 2.19
C MET A 327 -0.96 10.37 1.11
N LEU A 328 -0.67 11.61 0.67
CA LEU A 328 -1.41 12.28 -0.40
C LEU A 328 -1.45 11.51 -1.73
N PRO A 329 -0.36 10.84 -2.17
CA PRO A 329 -0.38 9.91 -3.31
C PRO A 329 -1.49 8.85 -3.24
N ALA A 330 -1.58 8.13 -2.12
CA ALA A 330 -2.55 7.06 -1.92
C ALA A 330 -3.98 7.63 -1.87
N ILE A 331 -4.18 8.68 -1.07
CA ILE A 331 -5.46 9.38 -0.94
C ILE A 331 -5.93 9.92 -2.30
N GLY A 332 -5.05 10.59 -3.04
CA GLY A 332 -5.38 11.15 -4.36
C GLY A 332 -5.71 10.09 -5.41
N THR A 333 -5.07 8.92 -5.32
CA THR A 333 -5.39 7.77 -6.18
C THR A 333 -6.78 7.23 -5.88
N VAL A 334 -7.15 7.11 -4.61
CA VAL A 334 -8.49 6.66 -4.20
C VAL A 334 -9.54 7.64 -4.67
N ILE A 335 -9.36 8.94 -4.39
CA ILE A 335 -10.32 9.97 -4.82
C ILE A 335 -10.51 9.93 -6.34
N ALA A 336 -9.41 9.89 -7.11
CA ALA A 336 -9.50 9.80 -8.57
C ALA A 336 -10.22 8.53 -9.04
N ALA A 337 -10.01 7.40 -8.37
CA ALA A 337 -10.69 6.14 -8.68
C ALA A 337 -12.19 6.18 -8.37
N PHE A 338 -12.59 6.84 -7.29
CA PHE A 338 -14.00 6.98 -6.93
C PHE A 338 -14.73 7.93 -7.89
N VAL A 339 -14.11 9.06 -8.28
CA VAL A 339 -14.65 9.93 -9.33
C VAL A 339 -14.79 9.15 -10.64
N PHE A 340 -13.78 8.37 -11.01
CA PHE A 340 -13.81 7.53 -12.21
C PHE A 340 -14.92 6.46 -12.15
N LYS A 341 -15.09 5.82 -11.00
CA LYS A 341 -16.15 4.83 -10.74
C LYS A 341 -17.54 5.44 -10.93
N ASP A 342 -17.82 6.59 -10.33
CA ASP A 342 -19.13 7.26 -10.47
C ASP A 342 -19.46 7.54 -11.94
N VAL A 343 -18.48 7.99 -12.74
CA VAL A 343 -18.64 8.16 -14.19
C VAL A 343 -18.90 6.83 -14.91
N CYS A 344 -18.22 5.75 -14.53
CA CYS A 344 -18.47 4.42 -15.08
C CYS A 344 -19.87 3.89 -14.72
N ASP A 345 -20.33 4.15 -13.50
CA ASP A 345 -21.66 3.78 -13.02
C ASP A 345 -22.74 4.53 -13.83
N GLN A 346 -22.55 5.83 -14.09
CA GLN A 346 -23.41 6.63 -14.96
C GLN A 346 -23.44 6.13 -16.43
N LEU A 347 -22.33 5.55 -16.91
CA LEU A 347 -22.22 4.92 -18.23
C LEU A 347 -22.86 3.53 -18.31
N GLN A 348 -23.39 3.00 -17.20
CA GLN A 348 -23.92 1.63 -17.12
C GLN A 348 -22.86 0.57 -17.47
N LEU A 349 -21.58 0.88 -17.22
CA LEU A 349 -20.48 -0.06 -17.46
C LEU A 349 -20.69 -1.37 -16.68
N PRO A 350 -21.04 -1.36 -15.38
CA PRO A 350 -21.30 -2.60 -14.66
C PRO A 350 -22.33 -3.47 -15.37
N GLN A 351 -23.49 -2.91 -15.74
CA GLN A 351 -24.56 -3.66 -16.41
C GLN A 351 -24.13 -4.21 -17.77
N TYR A 352 -23.35 -3.46 -18.55
CA TYR A 352 -22.80 -3.93 -19.82
C TYR A 352 -21.85 -5.11 -19.65
N VAL A 353 -20.94 -5.01 -18.68
CA VAL A 353 -19.96 -6.06 -18.36
C VAL A 353 -20.68 -7.34 -17.93
N ILE A 354 -21.69 -7.22 -17.06
CA ILE A 354 -22.54 -8.33 -16.62
C ILE A 354 -23.20 -9.00 -17.84
N ASN A 355 -23.97 -8.24 -18.62
CA ASN A 355 -24.70 -8.79 -19.76
C ASN A 355 -23.79 -9.47 -20.80
N SER A 356 -22.57 -8.96 -20.97
CA SER A 356 -21.62 -9.44 -21.98
C SER A 356 -20.78 -10.64 -21.51
N LEU A 357 -20.40 -10.68 -20.23
CA LEU A 357 -19.46 -11.68 -19.70
C LEU A 357 -20.12 -12.85 -18.98
N THR A 358 -21.29 -12.67 -18.36
CA THR A 358 -22.00 -13.77 -17.67
C THR A 358 -22.18 -15.02 -18.53
N PRO A 359 -22.44 -14.95 -19.85
CA PRO A 359 -22.55 -16.16 -20.69
C PRO A 359 -21.23 -16.94 -20.88
N TYR A 360 -20.08 -16.28 -20.71
CA TYR A 360 -18.75 -16.85 -20.98
C TYR A 360 -17.93 -17.09 -19.71
N MET A 361 -18.40 -16.61 -18.56
CA MET A 361 -17.67 -16.61 -17.30
C MET A 361 -18.35 -17.51 -16.27
N THR A 362 -17.65 -18.54 -15.81
CA THR A 362 -18.09 -19.36 -14.67
C THR A 362 -17.50 -18.80 -13.37
N PRO A 363 -18.15 -18.99 -12.21
CA PRO A 363 -17.63 -18.53 -10.92
C PRO A 363 -16.19 -18.98 -10.63
N GLN A 364 -15.84 -20.19 -11.06
CA GLN A 364 -14.52 -20.80 -10.81
C GLN A 364 -13.42 -20.22 -11.72
N LEU A 365 -13.78 -19.66 -12.87
CA LEU A 365 -12.83 -19.13 -13.85
C LEU A 365 -12.46 -17.68 -13.55
N LEU A 366 -13.38 -16.92 -12.94
CA LEU A 366 -13.20 -15.50 -12.68
C LEU A 366 -11.93 -15.21 -11.84
N PRO A 367 -11.65 -15.91 -10.71
CA PRO A 367 -10.42 -15.65 -9.94
C PRO A 367 -9.15 -15.86 -10.76
N ALA A 368 -9.12 -16.87 -11.64
CA ALA A 368 -7.95 -17.15 -12.48
C ALA A 368 -7.71 -16.06 -13.53
N VAL A 369 -8.78 -15.58 -14.18
CA VAL A 369 -8.70 -14.49 -15.17
C VAL A 369 -8.28 -13.19 -14.50
N VAL A 370 -8.87 -12.87 -13.34
CA VAL A 370 -8.51 -11.69 -12.53
C VAL A 370 -7.07 -11.78 -12.07
N PHE A 371 -6.60 -12.95 -11.62
CA PHE A 371 -5.21 -13.13 -11.21
C PHE A 371 -4.23 -12.86 -12.36
N VAL A 372 -4.46 -13.44 -13.54
CA VAL A 372 -3.58 -13.25 -14.69
C VAL A 372 -3.60 -11.81 -15.19
N SER A 373 -4.77 -11.18 -15.28
CA SER A 373 -4.88 -9.78 -15.72
C SER A 373 -4.20 -8.83 -14.73
N MET A 374 -4.36 -9.07 -13.42
CA MET A 374 -3.70 -8.30 -12.37
C MET A 374 -2.20 -8.51 -12.34
N ALA A 375 -1.71 -9.73 -12.55
CA ALA A 375 -0.28 -9.98 -12.64
C ALA A 375 0.37 -9.21 -13.81
N VAL A 376 -0.29 -9.18 -14.98
CA VAL A 376 0.20 -8.43 -16.14
C VAL A 376 0.18 -6.93 -15.87
N LEU A 377 -0.91 -6.41 -15.28
CA LEU A 377 -1.02 -5.00 -14.97
C LEU A 377 -0.01 -4.57 -13.89
N ALA A 378 0.23 -5.40 -12.88
CA ALA A 378 1.24 -5.22 -11.84
C ALA A 378 2.64 -5.16 -12.42
N PHE A 379 2.98 -6.11 -13.29
CA PHE A 379 4.27 -6.11 -13.96
C PHE A 379 4.48 -4.88 -14.85
N ALA A 380 3.44 -4.43 -15.55
CA ALA A 380 3.54 -3.35 -16.52
C ALA A 380 3.59 -1.95 -15.88
N THR A 381 2.86 -1.75 -14.78
CA THR A 381 2.70 -0.43 -14.15
C THR A 381 3.64 -0.19 -12.97
N GLY A 382 4.07 -1.27 -12.28
CA GLY A 382 4.97 -1.17 -11.12
C GLY A 382 4.40 -0.41 -9.92
N SER A 383 3.09 -0.16 -9.86
CA SER A 383 2.42 0.54 -8.75
C SER A 383 1.52 -0.42 -7.98
N SER A 384 1.60 -0.44 -6.65
CA SER A 384 0.79 -1.33 -5.82
C SER A 384 -0.63 -0.80 -5.61
N TRP A 385 -0.80 0.46 -5.22
CA TRP A 385 -2.09 1.07 -4.88
C TRP A 385 -2.96 1.39 -6.12
N GLY A 386 -2.33 1.90 -7.18
CA GLY A 386 -3.04 2.36 -8.39
C GLY A 386 -3.80 1.25 -9.11
N ILE A 387 -3.28 0.03 -9.09
CA ILE A 387 -3.86 -1.11 -9.80
C ILE A 387 -5.18 -1.54 -9.17
N PHE A 388 -5.19 -1.69 -7.85
CA PHE A 388 -6.40 -2.07 -7.13
C PHE A 388 -7.49 -1.00 -7.28
N ALA A 389 -7.10 0.28 -7.22
CA ALA A 389 -8.01 1.39 -7.41
C ALA A 389 -8.69 1.38 -8.80
N VAL A 390 -7.96 1.01 -9.85
CA VAL A 390 -8.50 0.88 -11.22
C VAL A 390 -9.35 -0.38 -11.39
N THR A 391 -8.97 -1.48 -10.76
CA THR A 391 -9.52 -2.81 -11.09
C THR A 391 -10.74 -3.17 -10.28
N ILE A 392 -10.76 -2.84 -8.99
CA ILE A 392 -11.85 -3.24 -8.08
C ILE A 392 -13.23 -2.76 -8.59
N PRO A 393 -13.39 -1.51 -9.08
CA PRO A 393 -14.67 -1.07 -9.65
C PRO A 393 -15.17 -1.89 -10.85
N ILE A 394 -14.27 -2.61 -11.52
CA ILE A 394 -14.60 -3.44 -12.69
C ILE A 394 -14.87 -4.88 -12.26
N VAL A 395 -14.02 -5.44 -11.40
CA VAL A 395 -14.06 -6.85 -11.01
C VAL A 395 -15.17 -7.14 -10.01
N MET A 396 -15.44 -6.26 -9.05
CA MET A 396 -16.42 -6.55 -7.99
C MET A 396 -17.85 -6.66 -8.51
N PRO A 397 -18.36 -5.75 -9.37
CA PRO A 397 -19.70 -5.92 -9.94
C PRO A 397 -19.83 -7.20 -10.78
N LEU A 398 -18.76 -7.56 -11.49
CA LEU A 398 -18.71 -8.79 -12.28
C LEU A 398 -18.76 -10.03 -11.37
N ALA A 399 -17.98 -10.06 -10.28
CA ALA A 399 -17.96 -11.17 -9.32
C ALA A 399 -19.34 -11.42 -8.72
N HIS A 400 -20.01 -10.36 -8.25
CA HIS A 400 -21.37 -10.46 -7.71
C HIS A 400 -22.36 -11.00 -8.73
N SER A 401 -22.27 -10.56 -9.99
CA SER A 401 -23.21 -10.96 -11.03
C SER A 401 -23.12 -12.42 -11.46
N VAL A 402 -21.94 -13.03 -11.37
CA VAL A 402 -21.72 -14.43 -11.74
C VAL A 402 -21.89 -15.36 -10.54
N GLY A 403 -22.16 -14.84 -9.33
CA GLY A 403 -22.23 -15.62 -8.10
C GLY A 403 -20.86 -16.14 -7.64
N ALA A 404 -19.84 -15.29 -7.77
CA ALA A 404 -18.47 -15.54 -7.34
C ALA A 404 -18.01 -14.53 -6.26
N ASP A 405 -18.96 -14.03 -5.47
CA ASP A 405 -18.79 -13.06 -4.39
C ASP A 405 -17.97 -13.58 -3.20
#